data_AF-A0A149S2S2-F1
#
_entry.id   AF-A0A149S2S2-F1
#
_cell.length_a   1.000
_cell.length_b   1.000
_cell.length_c   1.000
_cell.angle_alpha   90.00
_cell.angle_beta   90.00
_cell.angle_gamma   90.00
#
_symmetry.space_group_name_H-M   'P 1'
#
loop_
_entity.id
_entity.type
_entity.pdbx_description
1 polymer ?
#
loop_
_entity_poly.entity_id
_entity_poly.type
_entity_poly.pdbx_seq_one_letter_code
_entity_poly.pdbx_strand_id
1 'polypeptide(L)'
;MDYADLLQAETGREGDQVKWLERAGRRSLLDRQSLEIAEKLKQAGVDMFAPAADEPITLLGDLTGAVEESNSTRFRHSLFIPSVAKRDRASQQKRLEAYLQGHRKGEYARYMVITNGVRIPWMAEDLRDQVQAFHRSIGIWRRAVAEQFGVEIVTRSSEMTLRDLPGMIGKDGVHLHANVLYVAPKMTGARWGQFLSFTHRHFGSRVQDCGRIRDLAEVVKYVTKPSVSPAERAKLPGLVGMCDLSPDRLAWLHAATAGLHIFQPYAGFRAWSSELREAKQKLYRLRSGRFVRVDMPPGQRPDGSGGSRENILVGRTLPQPRFSAVYEPVSVVLNFTTTPQTSDGKKRLAVLLARQKAAQKWAAANAAAAYSVHNSTITPILASRSGDESGVIVRERPKEPDKLELSG
;
A
#
# COMPACT_ATOMS: atom_id res chain seq x y z
N MET A 1 -5.16 4.00 22.93
CA MET A 1 -5.32 5.38 22.45
C MET A 1 -6.60 5.40 21.68
N ASP A 2 -7.54 6.24 22.09
CA ASP A 2 -8.88 6.23 21.51
C ASP A 2 -8.89 6.96 20.15
N TYR A 3 -9.90 6.65 19.33
CA TYR A 3 -10.15 7.29 18.05
C TYR A 3 -10.32 8.81 18.18
N ALA A 4 -11.02 9.28 19.22
CA ALA A 4 -11.22 10.70 19.46
C ALA A 4 -9.92 11.43 19.81
N ASP A 5 -9.07 10.82 20.65
CA ASP A 5 -7.76 11.36 21.02
C ASP A 5 -6.89 11.60 19.78
N LEU A 6 -6.84 10.63 18.87
CA LEU A 6 -6.06 10.72 17.63
C LEU A 6 -6.60 11.79 16.68
N LEU A 7 -7.92 11.93 16.57
CA LEU A 7 -8.51 13.02 15.79
C LEU A 7 -8.05 14.37 16.32
N GLN A 8 -8.15 14.59 17.63
CA GLN A 8 -7.76 15.85 18.24
C GLN A 8 -6.25 16.12 18.12
N ALA A 9 -5.41 15.12 18.39
CA ALA A 9 -3.96 15.29 18.43
C ALA A 9 -3.31 15.54 17.05
N GLU A 10 -3.86 14.94 16.00
CA GLU A 10 -3.23 14.91 14.67
C GLU A 10 -3.90 15.85 13.65
N THR A 11 -5.12 16.33 13.90
CA THR A 11 -5.80 17.27 12.97
C THR A 11 -5.09 18.62 12.92
N GLY A 12 -4.87 19.15 11.72
CA GLY A 12 -4.20 20.43 11.49
C GLY A 12 -2.67 20.36 11.54
N ARG A 13 -2.08 19.18 11.80
CA ARG A 13 -0.62 19.01 11.76
C ARG A 13 -0.11 19.08 10.33
N GLU A 14 0.98 19.79 10.12
CA GLU A 14 1.62 19.92 8.81
C GLU A 14 2.47 18.69 8.45
N GLY A 15 2.30 18.25 7.21
CA GLY A 15 3.16 17.29 6.54
C GLY A 15 4.18 17.95 5.62
N ASP A 16 4.96 17.13 4.94
CA ASP A 16 5.93 17.58 3.94
C ASP A 16 5.21 17.91 2.62
N GLN A 17 5.21 19.21 2.25
CA GLN A 17 4.53 19.74 1.06
C GLN A 17 5.09 19.15 -0.24
N VAL A 18 6.41 19.00 -0.36
CA VAL A 18 7.05 18.46 -1.56
C VAL A 18 6.66 16.99 -1.74
N LYS A 19 6.76 16.20 -0.67
CA LYS A 19 6.33 14.79 -0.71
C LYS A 19 4.83 14.66 -1.00
N TRP A 20 4.01 15.59 -0.53
CA TRP A 20 2.58 15.59 -0.84
C TRP A 20 2.34 15.85 -2.34
N LEU A 21 2.96 16.88 -2.92
CA LEU A 21 2.86 17.20 -4.35
C LEU A 21 3.30 16.03 -5.23
N GLU A 22 4.43 15.39 -4.92
CA GLU A 22 4.86 14.20 -5.64
C GLU A 22 3.84 13.06 -5.56
N ARG A 23 3.23 12.84 -4.39
CA ARG A 23 2.19 11.81 -4.21
C ARG A 23 0.92 12.16 -4.96
N ALA A 24 0.56 13.44 -5.05
CA ALA A 24 -0.56 13.92 -5.84
C ALA A 24 -0.32 13.63 -7.33
N GLY A 25 0.85 14.01 -7.88
CA GLY A 25 1.21 13.70 -9.27
C GLY A 25 1.22 12.20 -9.57
N ARG A 26 1.80 11.38 -8.69
CA ARG A 26 1.78 9.91 -8.81
C ARG A 26 0.35 9.34 -8.75
N ARG A 27 -0.58 9.97 -8.03
CA ARG A 27 -1.98 9.55 -7.94
C ARG A 27 -2.71 9.84 -9.25
N SER A 28 -2.59 11.05 -9.78
CA SER A 28 -3.19 11.43 -11.06
C SER A 28 -2.69 10.54 -12.21
N LEU A 29 -1.38 10.21 -12.22
CA LEU A 29 -0.83 9.27 -13.18
C LEU A 29 -1.46 7.87 -13.07
N LEU A 30 -1.57 7.34 -11.85
CA LEU A 30 -2.18 6.03 -11.62
C LEU A 30 -3.67 5.99 -11.98
N ASP A 31 -4.40 7.08 -11.73
CA ASP A 31 -5.82 7.18 -12.09
C ASP A 31 -5.99 7.18 -13.62
N ARG A 32 -5.15 7.90 -14.35
CA ARG A 32 -5.12 7.87 -15.82
C ARG A 32 -4.80 6.47 -16.35
N GLN A 33 -3.82 5.78 -15.78
CA GLN A 33 -3.48 4.40 -16.16
C GLN A 33 -4.61 3.42 -15.83
N SER A 34 -5.31 3.64 -14.72
CA SER A 34 -6.48 2.83 -14.34
C SER A 34 -7.60 2.95 -15.37
N LEU A 35 -7.83 4.16 -15.88
CA LEU A 35 -8.81 4.38 -16.95
C LEU A 35 -8.43 3.69 -18.24
N GLU A 36 -7.19 3.87 -18.68
CA GLU A 36 -6.69 3.26 -19.91
C GLU A 36 -6.81 1.74 -19.87
N ILE A 37 -6.42 1.11 -18.76
CA ILE A 37 -6.50 -0.34 -18.57
C ILE A 37 -7.98 -0.81 -18.54
N ALA A 38 -8.86 -0.07 -17.86
CA ALA A 38 -10.28 -0.42 -17.81
C ALA A 38 -10.94 -0.33 -19.19
N GLU A 39 -10.65 0.70 -19.98
CA GLU A 39 -11.15 0.82 -21.35
C GLU A 39 -10.62 -0.29 -22.26
N LYS A 40 -9.33 -0.63 -22.17
CA LYS A 40 -8.77 -1.77 -22.92
C LYS A 40 -9.44 -3.10 -22.56
N LEU A 41 -9.71 -3.34 -21.28
CA LEU A 41 -10.45 -4.54 -20.85
C LEU A 41 -11.88 -4.52 -21.40
N LYS A 42 -12.56 -3.36 -21.39
CA LYS A 42 -13.89 -3.19 -21.95
C LYS A 42 -13.94 -3.47 -23.45
N GLN A 43 -12.94 -3.03 -24.22
CA GLN A 43 -12.79 -3.34 -25.65
C GLN A 43 -12.72 -4.84 -25.93
N ALA A 44 -12.14 -5.61 -25.00
CA ALA A 44 -12.08 -7.07 -25.05
C ALA A 44 -13.28 -7.77 -24.37
N GLY A 45 -14.36 -7.04 -24.08
CA GLY A 45 -15.59 -7.59 -23.49
C GLY A 45 -15.56 -7.76 -21.96
N VAL A 46 -14.55 -7.24 -21.27
CA VAL A 46 -14.41 -7.33 -19.81
C VAL A 46 -14.69 -5.96 -19.17
N ASP A 47 -15.91 -5.75 -18.68
CA ASP A 47 -16.28 -4.47 -18.06
C ASP A 47 -15.76 -4.33 -16.62
N MET A 48 -14.73 -3.50 -16.45
CA MET A 48 -14.13 -3.18 -15.14
C MET A 48 -14.69 -1.91 -14.51
N PHE A 49 -15.59 -1.19 -15.17
CA PHE A 49 -16.29 -0.10 -14.50
C PHE A 49 -17.28 -0.69 -13.50
N ALA A 50 -17.32 -0.11 -12.30
CA ALA A 50 -18.42 -0.45 -11.42
C ALA A 50 -19.70 0.06 -12.09
N PRO A 51 -20.86 -0.61 -11.87
CA PRO A 51 -22.14 0.00 -12.22
C PRO A 51 -22.16 1.42 -11.67
N ALA A 52 -22.68 2.39 -12.44
CA ALA A 52 -22.92 3.72 -11.91
C ALA A 52 -23.61 3.54 -10.57
N ALA A 53 -22.94 3.94 -9.48
CA ALA A 53 -23.58 3.85 -8.19
C ALA A 53 -24.75 4.82 -8.28
N ASP A 54 -25.97 4.33 -8.07
CA ASP A 54 -27.13 5.19 -7.83
C ASP A 54 -26.85 6.17 -6.67
N GLU A 55 -25.80 5.89 -5.89
CA GLU A 55 -25.33 6.67 -4.76
C GLU A 55 -23.81 6.94 -4.82
N PRO A 56 -23.36 8.05 -5.46
CA PRO A 56 -21.94 8.41 -5.49
C PRO A 56 -21.37 8.60 -4.08
N ILE A 57 -20.17 8.04 -3.86
CA ILE A 57 -19.42 8.26 -2.62
C ILE A 57 -18.58 9.53 -2.77
N THR A 58 -18.82 10.49 -1.90
CA THR A 58 -18.06 11.73 -1.77
C THR A 58 -17.16 11.67 -0.54
N LEU A 59 -15.93 12.15 -0.72
CA LEU A 59 -14.96 12.39 0.33
C LEU A 59 -14.91 13.88 0.63
N LEU A 60 -15.19 14.24 1.87
CA LEU A 60 -15.20 15.62 2.34
C LEU A 60 -14.08 15.82 3.38
N GLY A 61 -13.19 16.78 3.13
CA GLY A 61 -12.20 17.22 4.10
C GLY A 61 -12.87 17.96 5.25
N ASP A 62 -12.70 17.46 6.48
CA ASP A 62 -13.32 18.09 7.64
C ASP A 62 -12.64 19.42 7.99
N LEU A 63 -11.38 19.66 7.63
CA LEU A 63 -10.72 20.94 7.92
C LEU A 63 -10.82 21.90 6.73
N THR A 64 -10.48 21.42 5.53
CA THR A 64 -10.41 22.24 4.32
C THR A 64 -11.76 22.45 3.65
N GLY A 65 -12.74 21.59 3.94
CA GLY A 65 -14.02 21.56 3.21
C GLY A 65 -13.89 21.08 1.76
N ALA A 66 -12.71 20.63 1.35
CA ALA A 66 -12.48 20.14 0.00
C ALA A 66 -13.28 18.87 -0.27
N VAL A 67 -13.75 18.73 -1.51
CA VAL A 67 -14.63 17.66 -1.94
C VAL A 67 -13.97 16.90 -3.09
N GLU A 68 -13.97 15.57 -3.02
CA GLU A 68 -13.52 14.68 -4.09
C GLU A 68 -14.51 13.52 -4.20
N GLU A 69 -14.98 13.22 -5.41
CA GLU A 69 -15.72 12.00 -5.66
C GLU A 69 -14.78 10.80 -5.58
N SER A 70 -15.16 9.78 -4.81
CA SER A 70 -14.29 8.65 -4.55
C SER A 70 -14.17 7.76 -5.78
N ASN A 71 -12.95 7.61 -6.31
CA ASN A 71 -12.63 6.60 -7.33
C ASN A 71 -12.98 5.15 -6.89
N SER A 72 -13.27 4.89 -5.61
CA SER A 72 -13.65 3.56 -5.12
C SER A 72 -14.97 3.03 -5.66
N THR A 73 -15.83 3.89 -6.22
CA THR A 73 -17.07 3.51 -6.90
C THR A 73 -16.91 3.48 -8.42
N ARG A 74 -15.75 3.85 -8.97
CA ARG A 74 -15.57 3.92 -10.41
C ARG A 74 -15.24 2.57 -11.05
N PHE A 75 -14.52 1.73 -10.33
CA PHE A 75 -14.03 0.45 -10.85
C PHE A 75 -14.46 -0.72 -9.98
N ARG A 76 -14.70 -1.86 -10.63
CA ARG A 76 -14.83 -3.15 -9.96
C ARG A 76 -13.53 -3.49 -9.25
N HIS A 77 -13.65 -4.29 -8.19
CA HIS A 77 -12.49 -4.72 -7.42
C HIS A 77 -11.62 -5.68 -8.24
N SER A 78 -10.52 -5.19 -8.81
CA SER A 78 -9.57 -5.98 -9.57
C SER A 78 -8.12 -5.58 -9.29
N LEU A 79 -7.23 -6.57 -9.26
CA LEU A 79 -5.78 -6.39 -9.17
C LEU A 79 -5.17 -5.87 -10.49
N PHE A 80 -5.97 -5.62 -11.53
CA PHE A 80 -5.49 -5.03 -12.78
C PHE A 80 -5.71 -3.53 -12.83
N ILE A 81 -6.65 -3.01 -12.03
CA ILE A 81 -6.89 -1.58 -11.88
C ILE A 81 -5.90 -1.00 -10.86
N PRO A 82 -4.88 -0.22 -11.29
CA PRO A 82 -3.78 0.19 -10.42
C PRO A 82 -4.20 0.99 -9.19
N SER A 83 -5.21 1.87 -9.31
CA SER A 83 -5.73 2.67 -8.19
C SER A 83 -6.38 1.79 -7.10
N VAL A 84 -7.18 0.80 -7.50
CA VAL A 84 -7.80 -0.19 -6.60
C VAL A 84 -6.72 -1.04 -5.93
N ALA A 85 -5.81 -1.60 -6.71
CA ALA A 85 -4.78 -2.46 -6.16
C ALA A 85 -3.77 -1.72 -5.27
N LYS A 86 -3.47 -0.45 -5.54
CA LYS A 86 -2.64 0.39 -4.65
C LYS A 86 -3.28 0.53 -3.27
N ARG A 87 -4.61 0.71 -3.19
CA ARG A 87 -5.33 0.76 -1.92
C ARG A 87 -5.16 -0.53 -1.13
N ASP A 88 -5.38 -1.66 -1.78
CA ASP A 88 -5.32 -2.97 -1.12
C ASP A 88 -3.89 -3.30 -0.65
N ARG A 89 -2.89 -2.99 -1.50
CA ARG A 89 -1.47 -3.11 -1.15
C ARG A 89 -1.07 -2.21 0.00
N ALA A 90 -1.54 -0.96 0.04
CA ALA A 90 -1.26 -0.06 1.16
C ALA A 90 -1.80 -0.61 2.49
N SER A 91 -2.95 -1.29 2.46
CA SER A 91 -3.50 -1.98 3.64
C SER A 91 -2.64 -3.18 4.06
N GLN A 92 -2.23 -4.00 3.10
CA GLN A 92 -1.36 -5.16 3.33
C GLN A 92 0.02 -4.76 3.87
N GLN A 93 0.65 -3.74 3.27
CA GLN A 93 1.94 -3.21 3.70
C GLN A 93 1.86 -2.69 5.15
N LYS A 94 0.85 -1.89 5.49
CA LYS A 94 0.65 -1.39 6.86
C LYS A 94 0.54 -2.53 7.88
N ARG A 95 -0.21 -3.59 7.53
CA ARG A 95 -0.35 -4.78 8.37
C ARG A 95 0.99 -5.50 8.55
N LEU A 96 1.73 -5.68 7.46
CA LEU A 96 3.02 -6.36 7.49
C LEU A 96 4.07 -5.58 8.31
N GLU A 97 4.15 -4.26 8.12
CA GLU A 97 5.00 -3.37 8.91
C GLU A 97 4.67 -3.48 10.42
N ALA A 98 3.39 -3.34 10.77
CA ALA A 98 2.95 -3.44 12.16
C ALA A 98 3.19 -4.83 12.78
N TYR A 99 2.99 -5.90 12.01
CA TYR A 99 3.29 -7.27 12.45
C TYR A 99 4.78 -7.42 12.76
N LEU A 100 5.67 -6.99 11.85
CA LEU A 100 7.11 -7.10 12.05
C LEU A 100 7.62 -6.20 13.20
N GLN A 101 7.04 -5.02 13.42
CA GLN A 101 7.36 -4.18 14.58
C GLN A 101 7.05 -4.88 15.91
N GLY A 102 5.98 -5.68 15.97
CA GLY A 102 5.63 -6.48 17.16
C GLY A 102 6.31 -7.86 17.22
N HIS A 103 6.94 -8.30 16.14
CA HIS A 103 7.54 -9.61 16.05
C HIS A 103 8.93 -9.62 16.69
N ARG A 104 9.20 -10.58 17.60
CA ARG A 104 10.47 -10.68 18.37
C ARG A 104 11.73 -10.60 17.51
N LYS A 105 11.67 -11.09 16.27
CA LYS A 105 12.79 -11.08 15.30
C LYS A 105 12.46 -10.32 14.02
N GLY A 106 11.39 -9.52 14.02
CA GLY A 106 10.88 -8.86 12.83
C GLY A 106 11.88 -7.89 12.21
N GLU A 107 12.75 -7.29 13.03
CA GLU A 107 13.82 -6.45 12.51
C GLU A 107 14.79 -7.22 11.60
N TYR A 108 14.98 -8.52 11.81
CA TYR A 108 15.87 -9.39 11.01
C TYR A 108 15.13 -10.11 9.88
N ALA A 109 13.90 -9.70 9.58
CA ALA A 109 13.16 -10.29 8.47
C ALA A 109 13.96 -10.14 7.17
N ARG A 110 13.91 -11.17 6.35
CA ARG A 110 14.58 -11.27 5.06
C ARG A 110 13.57 -11.50 3.97
N TYR A 111 13.94 -11.19 2.74
CA TYR A 111 13.11 -11.55 1.60
C TYR A 111 13.92 -12.28 0.54
N MET A 112 13.24 -13.17 -0.18
CA MET A 112 13.78 -13.85 -1.34
C MET A 112 12.85 -13.69 -2.53
N VAL A 113 13.43 -13.68 -3.71
CA VAL A 113 12.70 -13.73 -4.98
C VAL A 113 12.85 -15.13 -5.54
N ILE A 114 11.72 -15.79 -5.79
CA ILE A 114 11.65 -17.09 -6.45
C ILE A 114 11.03 -16.87 -7.82
N THR A 115 11.63 -17.42 -8.86
CA THR A 115 11.19 -17.23 -10.24
C THR A 115 10.69 -18.55 -10.83
N ASN A 116 9.50 -18.55 -11.44
CA ASN A 116 8.98 -19.72 -12.14
C ASN A 116 9.60 -19.83 -13.52
N GLY A 117 10.83 -20.32 -13.53
CA GLY A 117 11.44 -20.92 -14.69
C GLY A 117 11.43 -20.22 -16.02
N VAL A 118 10.86 -20.88 -17.02
CA VAL A 118 10.81 -20.35 -18.38
C VAL A 118 9.55 -19.49 -18.49
N ARG A 119 9.64 -18.44 -19.31
CA ARG A 119 8.47 -17.61 -19.60
C ARG A 119 7.35 -18.43 -20.21
N ILE A 120 6.14 -18.13 -19.77
CA ILE A 120 4.91 -18.69 -20.29
C ILE A 120 4.53 -17.85 -21.51
N PRO A 121 4.41 -18.46 -22.71
CA PRO A 121 4.07 -17.72 -23.92
C PRO A 121 2.74 -16.95 -23.78
N TRP A 122 2.61 -15.85 -24.53
CA TRP A 122 1.34 -15.16 -24.63
C TRP A 122 0.25 -16.10 -25.15
N MET A 123 -0.96 -15.97 -24.60
CA MET A 123 -2.13 -16.76 -24.99
C MET A 123 -2.03 -18.26 -24.70
N ALA A 124 -1.04 -18.71 -23.91
CA ALA A 124 -0.99 -20.09 -23.45
C ALA A 124 -2.22 -20.44 -22.59
N GLU A 125 -2.82 -21.60 -22.83
CA GLU A 125 -4.03 -22.04 -22.13
C GLU A 125 -3.76 -22.38 -20.65
N ASP A 126 -2.52 -22.76 -20.33
CA ASP A 126 -2.11 -23.31 -19.05
C ASP A 126 -1.55 -22.28 -18.05
N LEU A 127 -1.57 -20.98 -18.36
CA LEU A 127 -1.01 -19.94 -17.49
C LEU A 127 -1.57 -20.05 -16.06
N ARG A 128 -2.88 -20.25 -15.92
CA ARG A 128 -3.52 -20.38 -14.61
C ARG A 128 -2.96 -21.57 -13.83
N ASP A 129 -2.84 -22.72 -14.49
CA ASP A 129 -2.36 -23.95 -13.88
C ASP A 129 -0.90 -23.85 -13.49
N GLN A 130 -0.08 -23.19 -14.32
CA GLN A 130 1.31 -22.89 -13.99
C GLN A 130 1.43 -21.96 -12.77
N VAL A 131 0.61 -20.91 -12.66
CA VAL A 131 0.60 -20.05 -11.47
C VAL A 131 0.20 -20.84 -10.23
N GLN A 132 -0.83 -21.69 -10.32
CA GLN A 132 -1.26 -22.52 -9.20
C GLN A 132 -0.21 -23.57 -8.81
N ALA A 133 0.43 -24.23 -9.78
CA ALA A 133 1.50 -25.18 -9.54
C ALA A 133 2.69 -24.49 -8.85
N PHE A 134 3.05 -23.29 -9.30
CA PHE A 134 4.09 -22.48 -8.67
C PHE A 134 3.73 -22.13 -7.22
N HIS A 135 2.49 -21.69 -6.96
CA HIS A 135 2.00 -21.43 -5.60
C HIS A 135 2.01 -22.68 -4.71
N ARG A 136 1.61 -23.85 -5.25
CA ARG A 136 1.65 -25.13 -4.53
C ARG A 136 3.08 -25.53 -4.17
N SER A 137 4.03 -25.37 -5.11
CA SER A 137 5.44 -25.65 -4.87
C SER A 137 6.01 -24.81 -3.72
N ILE A 138 5.70 -23.51 -3.69
CA ILE A 138 6.06 -22.63 -2.56
C ILE A 138 5.41 -23.11 -1.26
N GLY A 139 4.15 -23.53 -1.29
CA GLY A 139 3.46 -24.06 -0.11
C GLY A 139 4.08 -25.35 0.45
N ILE A 140 4.60 -26.23 -0.41
CA ILE A 140 5.32 -27.45 -0.02
C ILE A 140 6.67 -27.06 0.62
N TRP A 141 7.47 -26.25 -0.09
CA TRP A 141 8.76 -25.76 0.40
C TRP A 141 8.63 -25.05 1.75
N ARG A 142 7.60 -24.20 1.91
CA ARG A 142 7.31 -23.46 3.14
C ARG A 142 7.20 -24.36 4.37
N ARG A 143 6.50 -25.50 4.22
CA ARG A 143 6.33 -26.46 5.32
C ARG A 143 7.65 -27.15 5.64
N ALA A 144 8.37 -27.60 4.62
CA ALA A 144 9.65 -28.27 4.79
C ALA A 144 10.69 -27.36 5.46
N VAL A 145 10.80 -26.08 5.07
CA VAL A 145 11.78 -25.18 5.69
C VAL A 145 11.42 -24.76 7.11
N ALA A 146 10.13 -24.67 7.42
CA ALA A 146 9.67 -24.43 8.79
C ALA A 146 10.04 -25.61 9.70
N GLU A 147 9.80 -26.84 9.24
CA GLU A 147 10.10 -28.06 9.99
C GLU A 147 11.61 -28.30 10.14
N GLN A 148 12.36 -28.25 9.04
CA GLN A 148 13.78 -28.63 9.03
C GLN A 148 14.70 -27.53 9.58
N PHE A 149 14.38 -26.27 9.33
CA PHE A 149 15.26 -25.14 9.65
C PHE A 149 14.67 -24.17 10.67
N GLY A 150 13.39 -24.33 11.07
CA GLY A 150 12.71 -23.39 11.96
C GLY A 150 12.44 -22.03 11.31
N VAL A 151 12.49 -21.94 9.98
CA VAL A 151 12.27 -20.68 9.24
C VAL A 151 10.78 -20.40 9.15
N GLU A 152 10.36 -19.26 9.67
CA GLU A 152 8.98 -18.80 9.54
C GLU A 152 8.82 -18.04 8.24
N ILE A 153 8.03 -18.58 7.31
CA ILE A 153 7.58 -17.82 6.15
C ILE A 153 6.38 -16.97 6.56
N VAL A 154 6.50 -15.65 6.43
CA VAL A 154 5.51 -14.67 6.89
C VAL A 154 4.44 -14.43 5.81
N THR A 155 4.87 -14.22 4.58
CA THR A 155 3.97 -13.98 3.44
C THR A 155 4.65 -14.33 2.13
N ARG A 156 3.84 -14.57 1.09
CA ARG A 156 4.28 -14.62 -0.30
C ARG A 156 3.40 -13.70 -1.15
N SER A 157 4.02 -12.80 -1.90
CA SER A 157 3.35 -12.02 -2.94
C SER A 157 3.87 -12.43 -4.31
N SER A 158 2.97 -12.74 -5.24
CA SER A 158 3.35 -13.07 -6.61
C SER A 158 3.37 -11.82 -7.49
N GLU A 159 4.32 -11.73 -8.41
CA GLU A 159 4.37 -10.70 -9.45
C GLU A 159 4.70 -11.33 -10.80
N MET A 160 4.44 -10.58 -11.87
CA MET A 160 4.62 -11.02 -13.24
C MET A 160 5.42 -9.98 -14.01
N THR A 161 6.52 -10.40 -14.61
CA THR A 161 7.29 -9.58 -15.54
C THR A 161 6.87 -9.92 -16.97
N LEU A 162 6.39 -8.94 -17.71
CA LEU A 162 5.87 -9.12 -19.06
C LEU A 162 6.92 -8.71 -20.10
N ARG A 163 7.12 -9.53 -21.13
CA ARG A 163 7.93 -9.15 -22.30
C ARG A 163 7.15 -9.38 -23.57
N ASP A 164 7.30 -8.45 -24.51
CA ASP A 164 6.79 -8.54 -25.87
C ASP A 164 8.00 -8.58 -26.82
N LEU A 165 8.36 -9.79 -27.21
CA LEU A 165 9.45 -10.07 -28.15
C LEU A 165 8.98 -11.15 -29.13
N PRO A 166 8.09 -10.80 -30.08
CA PRO A 166 7.51 -11.78 -30.99
C PRO A 166 8.58 -12.64 -31.66
N GLY A 167 8.37 -13.96 -31.64
CA GLY A 167 9.28 -14.93 -32.25
C GLY A 167 10.50 -15.34 -31.39
N MET A 168 10.73 -14.72 -30.22
CA MET A 168 11.81 -15.12 -29.32
C MET A 168 11.34 -16.14 -28.27
N ILE A 169 11.45 -17.43 -28.60
CA ILE A 169 11.08 -18.56 -27.72
C ILE A 169 11.75 -18.42 -26.34
N GLY A 170 10.96 -18.54 -25.28
CA GLY A 170 11.41 -18.45 -23.88
C GLY A 170 11.76 -17.04 -23.39
N LYS A 171 11.75 -16.02 -24.26
CA LYS A 171 11.98 -14.60 -23.91
C LYS A 171 10.72 -13.75 -24.01
N ASP A 172 9.77 -14.16 -24.83
CA ASP A 172 8.43 -13.57 -24.97
C ASP A 172 7.47 -14.09 -23.91
N GLY A 173 6.48 -13.28 -23.51
CA GLY A 173 5.42 -13.68 -22.61
C GLY A 173 5.62 -13.34 -21.13
N VAL A 174 4.99 -14.12 -20.26
CA VAL A 174 4.82 -13.86 -18.84
C VAL A 174 5.86 -14.62 -18.02
N HIS A 175 6.58 -13.92 -17.15
CA HIS A 175 7.48 -14.55 -16.18
C HIS A 175 6.93 -14.40 -14.77
N LEU A 176 6.69 -15.51 -14.08
CA LEU A 176 6.16 -15.46 -12.72
C LEU A 176 7.30 -15.33 -11.72
N HIS A 177 7.10 -14.48 -10.74
CA HIS A 177 7.98 -14.32 -9.60
C HIS A 177 7.16 -14.35 -8.31
N ALA A 178 7.79 -14.75 -7.22
CA ALA A 178 7.25 -14.69 -5.88
C ALA A 178 8.24 -14.01 -4.94
N ASN A 179 7.80 -12.91 -4.34
CA ASN A 179 8.48 -12.24 -3.25
C ASN A 179 8.04 -12.90 -1.94
N VAL A 180 8.96 -13.62 -1.30
CA VAL A 180 8.70 -14.36 -0.07
C VAL A 180 9.41 -13.65 1.07
N LEU A 181 8.64 -13.18 2.06
CA LEU A 181 9.18 -12.63 3.30
C LEU A 181 9.24 -13.73 4.35
N TYR A 182 10.37 -13.81 5.04
CA TYR A 182 10.60 -14.82 6.06
C TYR A 182 11.44 -14.30 7.22
N VAL A 183 11.32 -14.98 8.36
CA VAL A 183 12.12 -14.74 9.56
C VAL A 183 12.84 -16.04 9.91
N ALA A 184 14.16 -15.99 9.94
CA ALA A 184 14.99 -17.13 10.28
C ALA A 184 15.43 -17.09 11.75
N PRO A 185 15.61 -18.24 12.42
CA PRO A 185 16.37 -18.29 13.66
C PRO A 185 17.84 -17.93 13.40
N LYS A 186 18.58 -17.67 14.47
CA LYS A 186 20.04 -17.53 14.36
C LYS A 186 20.59 -18.88 13.90
N MET A 187 21.31 -18.89 12.79
CA MET A 187 21.95 -20.09 12.23
C MET A 187 23.45 -19.88 12.14
N THR A 188 24.22 -20.95 12.36
CA THR A 188 25.64 -21.00 11.98
C THR A 188 25.79 -20.89 10.45
N GLY A 189 26.95 -20.46 9.95
CA GLY A 189 27.22 -20.40 8.51
C GLY A 189 26.95 -21.72 7.77
N ALA A 190 27.35 -22.86 8.35
CA ALA A 190 27.09 -24.19 7.77
C ALA A 190 25.59 -24.50 7.66
N ARG A 191 24.83 -24.29 8.74
CA ARG A 191 23.37 -24.48 8.74
C ARG A 191 22.64 -23.52 7.79
N TRP A 192 23.11 -22.28 7.66
CA TRP A 192 22.59 -21.33 6.68
C TRP A 192 22.86 -21.80 5.25
N GLY A 193 24.07 -22.29 4.97
CA GLY A 193 24.42 -22.93 3.70
C GLY A 193 23.50 -24.10 3.36
N GLN A 194 23.21 -24.98 4.33
CA GLN A 194 22.27 -26.10 4.14
C GLN A 194 20.85 -25.61 3.79
N PHE A 195 20.35 -24.56 4.45
CA PHE A 195 19.05 -23.96 4.13
C PHE A 195 19.00 -23.42 2.69
N LEU A 196 20.03 -22.69 2.27
CA LEU A 196 20.12 -22.16 0.91
C LEU A 196 20.23 -23.30 -0.11
N SER A 197 21.09 -24.30 0.12
CA SER A 197 21.22 -25.46 -0.76
C SER A 197 19.92 -26.26 -0.87
N PHE A 198 19.18 -26.42 0.23
CA PHE A 198 17.86 -27.05 0.22
C PHE A 198 16.88 -26.26 -0.65
N THR A 199 16.84 -24.94 -0.47
CA THR A 199 15.94 -24.05 -1.23
C THR A 199 16.30 -24.04 -2.72
N HIS A 200 17.58 -23.97 -3.07
CA HIS A 200 18.05 -24.08 -4.44
C HIS A 200 17.79 -25.45 -5.05
N ARG A 201 17.87 -26.55 -4.29
CA ARG A 201 17.52 -27.87 -4.80
C ARG A 201 16.03 -27.98 -5.12
N HIS A 202 15.18 -27.34 -4.30
CA HIS A 202 13.72 -27.37 -4.50
C HIS A 202 13.28 -26.58 -5.75
N PHE A 203 13.85 -25.40 -6.00
CA PHE A 203 13.41 -24.51 -7.09
C PHE A 203 14.40 -24.43 -8.28
N GLY A 204 15.61 -24.97 -8.14
CA GLY A 204 16.72 -24.82 -9.08
C GLY A 204 17.50 -23.50 -8.91
N SER A 205 18.13 -23.04 -9.99
CA SER A 205 18.89 -21.78 -10.07
C SER A 205 18.04 -20.50 -10.00
N ARG A 206 16.74 -20.63 -9.73
CA ARG A 206 15.73 -19.56 -9.90
C ARG A 206 15.34 -18.90 -8.58
N VAL A 207 16.27 -18.83 -7.63
CA VAL A 207 16.06 -18.24 -6.30
C VAL A 207 17.18 -17.26 -5.98
N GLN A 208 16.80 -16.12 -5.45
CA GLN A 208 17.73 -15.12 -4.93
C GLN A 208 17.31 -14.74 -3.52
N ASP A 209 18.19 -14.97 -2.52
CA ASP A 209 18.05 -14.34 -1.21
C ASP A 209 18.57 -12.91 -1.29
N CYS A 210 17.68 -11.94 -1.07
CA CYS A 210 17.99 -10.53 -1.19
C CYS A 210 18.41 -9.90 0.14
N GLY A 211 18.56 -10.71 1.18
CA GLY A 211 19.03 -10.26 2.47
C GLY A 211 17.93 -9.67 3.35
N ARG A 212 18.36 -8.87 4.33
CA ARG A 212 17.45 -8.19 5.28
C ARG A 212 16.59 -7.19 4.52
N ILE A 213 15.27 -7.27 4.71
CA ILE A 213 14.34 -6.36 4.04
C ILE A 213 14.55 -4.93 4.56
N ARG A 214 14.70 -3.96 3.65
CA ARG A 214 14.81 -2.53 3.97
C ARG A 214 13.52 -1.77 3.66
N ASP A 215 12.83 -2.17 2.60
CA ASP A 215 11.55 -1.58 2.19
C ASP A 215 10.51 -2.68 1.95
N LEU A 216 9.51 -2.76 2.83
CA LEU A 216 8.44 -3.75 2.71
C LEU A 216 7.55 -3.54 1.49
N ALA A 217 7.60 -2.38 0.83
CA ALA A 217 6.93 -2.16 -0.44
C ALA A 217 7.47 -3.10 -1.54
N GLU A 218 8.71 -3.59 -1.43
CA GLU A 218 9.30 -4.56 -2.36
C GLU A 218 8.66 -5.95 -2.26
N VAL A 219 8.11 -6.29 -1.09
CA VAL A 219 7.39 -7.55 -0.88
C VAL A 219 5.95 -7.43 -1.35
N VAL A 220 5.30 -6.28 -1.13
CA VAL A 220 3.89 -6.04 -1.49
C VAL A 220 3.81 -5.33 -2.85
N LYS A 221 4.48 -5.90 -3.85
CA LYS A 221 4.46 -5.37 -5.22
C LYS A 221 3.12 -5.60 -5.91
N TYR A 222 2.95 -4.86 -6.99
CA TYR A 222 1.80 -5.02 -7.86
C TYR A 222 1.94 -6.27 -8.72
N VAL A 223 0.82 -6.90 -9.11
CA VAL A 223 0.85 -8.15 -9.87
C VAL A 223 1.62 -7.99 -11.19
N THR A 224 1.51 -6.85 -11.85
CA THR A 224 2.35 -6.46 -13.00
C THR A 224 2.39 -4.94 -13.08
N LYS A 225 3.46 -4.35 -13.62
CA LYS A 225 3.58 -2.88 -13.71
C LYS A 225 2.51 -2.30 -14.66
N PRO A 226 1.86 -1.16 -14.32
CA PRO A 226 0.94 -0.51 -15.25
C PRO A 226 1.67 -0.03 -16.51
N SER A 227 2.84 0.57 -16.34
CA SER A 227 3.70 1.05 -17.42
C SER A 227 5.17 0.79 -17.09
N VAL A 228 6.02 0.85 -18.10
CA VAL A 228 7.48 0.70 -17.98
C VAL A 228 8.15 1.97 -18.48
N SER A 229 9.11 2.49 -17.71
CA SER A 229 9.86 3.69 -18.10
C SER A 229 10.85 3.43 -19.24
N PRO A 230 11.23 4.44 -20.03
CA PRO A 230 12.26 4.29 -21.06
C PRO A 230 13.58 3.70 -20.54
N ALA A 231 14.01 4.11 -19.33
CA ALA A 231 15.22 3.60 -18.70
C ALA A 231 15.13 2.10 -18.37
N GLU A 232 13.95 1.60 -17.96
CA GLU A 232 13.76 0.17 -17.72
C GLU A 232 13.74 -0.63 -19.04
N ARG A 233 13.14 -0.09 -20.11
CA ARG A 233 13.17 -0.73 -21.43
C ARG A 233 14.57 -0.81 -22.02
N ALA A 234 15.40 0.21 -21.78
CA ALA A 234 16.80 0.20 -22.20
C ALA A 234 17.60 -0.92 -21.52
N LYS A 235 17.29 -1.23 -20.25
CA LYS A 235 17.96 -2.31 -19.49
C LYS A 235 17.47 -3.70 -19.89
N LEU A 236 16.18 -3.84 -20.21
CA LEU A 236 15.59 -5.12 -20.57
C LEU A 236 14.71 -4.98 -21.83
N PRO A 237 15.25 -5.33 -23.02
CA PRO A 237 14.54 -5.20 -24.28
C PRO A 237 13.19 -5.94 -24.27
N GLY A 238 12.16 -5.33 -24.84
CA GLY A 238 10.80 -5.89 -24.89
C GLY A 238 10.05 -5.89 -23.55
N LEU A 239 10.60 -5.32 -22.48
CA LEU A 239 9.86 -5.16 -21.22
C LEU A 239 8.64 -4.24 -21.45
N VAL A 240 7.46 -4.73 -21.06
CA VAL A 240 6.16 -4.05 -21.25
C VAL A 240 5.37 -4.01 -19.95
N GLY A 241 4.52 -3.01 -19.80
CA GLY A 241 3.49 -2.91 -18.75
C GLY A 241 2.10 -3.20 -19.33
N MET A 242 1.09 -3.22 -18.47
CA MET A 242 -0.30 -3.44 -18.91
C MET A 242 -0.80 -2.41 -19.92
N CYS A 243 -0.40 -1.14 -19.78
CA CYS A 243 -0.71 -0.07 -20.72
C CYS A 243 -0.12 -0.32 -22.12
N ASP A 244 0.89 -1.17 -22.27
CA ASP A 244 1.47 -1.48 -23.58
C ASP A 244 0.79 -2.68 -24.26
N LEU A 245 0.01 -3.48 -23.52
CA LEU A 245 -0.63 -4.67 -24.06
C LEU A 245 -1.80 -4.32 -24.99
N SER A 246 -2.04 -5.21 -25.96
CA SER A 246 -3.31 -5.23 -26.71
C SER A 246 -4.48 -5.59 -25.79
N PRO A 247 -5.72 -5.20 -26.14
CA PRO A 247 -6.93 -5.61 -25.40
C PRO A 247 -7.00 -7.11 -25.13
N ASP A 248 -6.73 -7.95 -26.15
CA ASP A 248 -6.83 -9.41 -26.03
C ASP A 248 -5.81 -10.01 -25.05
N ARG A 249 -4.54 -9.57 -25.10
CA ARG A 249 -3.50 -10.04 -24.18
C ARG A 249 -3.78 -9.61 -22.74
N LEU A 250 -4.30 -8.40 -22.56
CA LEU A 250 -4.67 -7.90 -21.25
C LEU A 250 -5.87 -8.67 -20.67
N ALA A 251 -6.89 -8.96 -21.49
CA ALA A 251 -8.04 -9.76 -21.10
C ALA A 251 -7.68 -11.21 -20.79
N TRP A 252 -6.81 -11.84 -21.60
CA TRP A 252 -6.27 -13.17 -21.32
C TRP A 252 -5.53 -13.21 -19.99
N LEU A 253 -4.63 -12.26 -19.73
CA LEU A 253 -3.88 -12.18 -18.47
C LEU A 253 -4.81 -11.95 -17.27
N HIS A 254 -5.83 -11.09 -17.43
CA HIS A 254 -6.86 -10.85 -16.42
C HIS A 254 -7.66 -12.13 -16.11
N ALA A 255 -8.14 -12.84 -17.13
CA ALA A 255 -8.90 -14.08 -16.96
C ALA A 255 -8.05 -15.18 -16.30
N ALA A 256 -6.81 -15.36 -16.73
CA ALA A 256 -5.90 -16.37 -16.19
C ALA A 256 -5.55 -16.14 -14.71
N THR A 257 -5.59 -14.88 -14.26
CA THR A 257 -5.28 -14.50 -12.88
C THR A 257 -6.50 -14.29 -12.00
N ALA A 258 -7.72 -14.38 -12.56
CA ALA A 258 -8.95 -14.17 -11.85
C ALA A 258 -9.12 -15.16 -10.67
N GLY A 259 -9.42 -14.60 -9.50
CA GLY A 259 -9.60 -15.36 -8.25
C GLY A 259 -8.31 -15.91 -7.64
N LEU A 260 -7.13 -15.68 -8.24
CA LEU A 260 -5.89 -16.15 -7.64
C LEU A 260 -5.49 -15.28 -6.44
N HIS A 261 -5.11 -15.92 -5.35
CA HIS A 261 -4.48 -15.25 -4.22
C HIS A 261 -3.06 -14.84 -4.61
N ILE A 262 -2.88 -13.60 -5.08
CA ILE A 262 -1.56 -13.05 -5.40
C ILE A 262 -0.76 -12.80 -4.11
N PHE A 263 -1.39 -12.20 -3.11
CA PHE A 263 -0.82 -12.02 -1.77
C PHE A 263 -1.37 -13.09 -0.82
N GLN A 264 -0.48 -13.85 -0.18
CA GLN A 264 -0.83 -14.92 0.76
C GLN A 264 -0.11 -14.72 2.10
N PRO A 265 -0.83 -14.29 3.15
CA PRO A 265 -0.30 -14.31 4.50
C PRO A 265 -0.23 -15.76 5.02
N TYR A 266 0.79 -16.06 5.81
CA TYR A 266 1.01 -17.37 6.42
C TYR A 266 1.10 -17.28 7.95
N ALA A 267 0.93 -18.44 8.60
CA ALA A 267 1.21 -18.67 10.03
C ALA A 267 0.77 -17.52 10.95
N GLY A 268 1.69 -17.02 11.78
CA GLY A 268 1.43 -15.97 12.78
C GLY A 268 0.88 -14.69 12.16
N PHE A 269 1.36 -14.29 10.99
CA PHE A 269 0.86 -13.09 10.31
C PHE A 269 -0.59 -13.23 9.84
N ARG A 270 -0.98 -14.42 9.37
CA ARG A 270 -2.38 -14.71 9.03
C ARG A 270 -3.28 -14.65 10.26
N ALA A 271 -2.88 -15.29 11.36
CA ALA A 271 -3.64 -15.29 12.62
C ALA A 271 -3.80 -13.86 13.17
N TRP A 272 -2.70 -13.13 13.29
CA TRP A 272 -2.69 -11.73 13.73
C TRP A 272 -3.55 -10.81 12.83
N SER A 273 -3.56 -11.06 11.51
CA SER A 273 -4.42 -10.32 10.58
C SER A 273 -5.91 -10.66 10.71
N SER A 274 -6.24 -11.87 11.19
CA SER A 274 -7.62 -12.26 11.51
C SER A 274 -8.06 -11.64 12.83
N GLU A 275 -7.24 -11.68 13.87
CA GLU A 275 -7.50 -11.04 15.16
C GLU A 275 -7.86 -9.55 14.99
N LEU A 276 -7.10 -8.81 14.19
CA LEU A 276 -7.39 -7.40 13.90
C LEU A 276 -8.77 -7.20 13.24
N ARG A 277 -9.17 -8.10 12.35
CA ARG A 277 -10.48 -8.03 11.68
C ARG A 277 -11.62 -8.38 12.63
N GLU A 278 -11.44 -9.42 13.42
CA GLU A 278 -12.43 -9.90 14.40
C GLU A 278 -12.66 -8.85 15.49
N ALA A 279 -11.58 -8.22 15.97
CA ALA A 279 -11.64 -7.10 16.90
C ALA A 279 -12.19 -5.80 16.26
N LYS A 280 -12.43 -5.76 14.95
CA LYS A 280 -12.86 -4.57 14.19
C LYS A 280 -11.93 -3.36 14.37
N GLN A 281 -10.65 -3.64 14.60
CA GLN A 281 -9.63 -2.63 14.81
C GLN A 281 -8.98 -2.20 13.50
N LYS A 282 -8.53 -0.93 13.44
CA LYS A 282 -7.68 -0.42 12.38
C LYS A 282 -6.29 -0.07 12.91
N LEU A 283 -5.32 -0.12 12.01
CA LEU A 283 -3.95 0.30 12.29
C LEU A 283 -3.77 1.77 11.91
N TYR A 284 -3.29 2.56 12.87
CA TYR A 284 -2.85 3.93 12.63
C TYR A 284 -1.34 4.02 12.84
N ARG A 285 -0.65 4.71 11.93
CA ARG A 285 0.79 4.96 12.02
C ARG A 285 0.98 6.34 12.64
N LEU A 286 1.53 6.38 13.84
CA LEU A 286 1.91 7.62 14.51
C LEU A 286 3.07 8.28 13.76
N ARG A 287 3.28 9.58 13.99
CA ARG A 287 4.44 10.31 13.41
C ARG A 287 5.79 9.72 13.83
N SER A 288 5.87 9.07 14.99
CA SER A 288 7.05 8.31 15.44
C SER A 288 7.36 7.09 14.57
N GLY A 289 6.46 6.71 13.66
CA GLY A 289 6.59 5.51 12.82
C GLY A 289 6.03 4.24 13.44
N ARG A 290 5.66 4.27 14.73
CA ARG A 290 5.03 3.16 15.43
C ARG A 290 3.57 3.00 15.02
N PHE A 291 3.11 1.76 14.89
CA PHE A 291 1.70 1.46 14.70
C PHE A 291 0.96 1.31 16.04
N VAL A 292 -0.26 1.82 16.09
CA VAL A 292 -1.23 1.58 17.15
C VAL A 292 -2.50 0.96 16.58
N ARG A 293 -3.12 0.08 17.36
CA ARG A 293 -4.46 -0.46 17.08
C ARG A 293 -5.48 0.54 17.62
N VAL A 294 -6.49 0.83 16.83
CA VAL A 294 -7.55 1.79 17.16
C VAL A 294 -8.89 1.10 16.95
N ASP A 295 -9.72 1.11 17.98
CA ASP A 295 -11.11 0.67 17.87
C ASP A 295 -11.86 1.69 17.02
N MET A 296 -12.46 1.21 15.93
CA MET A 296 -13.25 2.08 15.08
C MET A 296 -14.65 2.21 15.66
N PRO A 297 -15.21 3.42 15.75
CA PRO A 297 -16.61 3.56 16.10
C PRO A 297 -17.47 2.76 15.11
N PRO A 298 -18.59 2.17 15.56
CA PRO A 298 -19.48 1.44 14.68
C PRO A 298 -19.89 2.33 13.51
N GLY A 299 -19.73 1.82 12.29
CA GLY A 299 -20.20 2.52 11.10
C GLY A 299 -21.71 2.71 11.19
N GLN A 300 -22.20 3.89 10.83
CA GLN A 300 -23.63 4.08 10.63
C GLN A 300 -24.00 3.35 9.34
N ARG A 301 -24.69 2.20 9.47
CA ARG A 301 -25.37 1.62 8.31
C ARG A 301 -26.57 2.51 8.02
N PRO A 302 -26.84 2.89 6.77
CA PRO A 302 -28.10 3.56 6.45
C PRO A 302 -29.24 2.66 6.88
N ASP A 303 -30.14 3.21 7.69
CA ASP A 303 -31.41 2.60 8.03
C ASP A 303 -32.11 2.28 6.70
N GLY A 304 -32.53 1.03 6.50
CA GLY A 304 -33.15 0.57 5.25
C GLY A 304 -34.52 1.19 4.95
N SER A 305 -34.86 2.32 5.56
CA SER A 305 -36.08 3.07 5.29
C SER A 305 -35.96 3.77 3.94
N GLY A 306 -36.87 3.46 3.02
CA GLY A 306 -36.94 3.97 1.64
C GLY A 306 -37.25 5.48 1.48
N GLY A 307 -36.67 6.33 2.32
CA GLY A 307 -36.65 7.78 2.13
C GLY A 307 -35.51 8.22 1.21
N SER A 308 -35.62 9.43 0.66
CA SER A 308 -34.55 10.04 -0.16
C SER A 308 -33.22 10.06 0.61
N ARG A 309 -32.16 9.56 -0.04
CA ARG A 309 -30.91 9.12 0.58
C ARG A 309 -29.86 10.23 0.54
N GLU A 310 -30.20 11.44 0.96
CA GLU A 310 -29.26 12.58 0.98
C GLU A 310 -28.26 12.49 2.15
N ASN A 311 -26.99 12.83 1.88
CA ASN A 311 -25.92 13.02 2.87
C ASN A 311 -25.69 11.82 3.82
N ILE A 312 -25.81 10.57 3.35
CA ILE A 312 -25.63 9.39 4.22
C ILE A 312 -24.19 9.30 4.70
N LEU A 313 -23.99 9.35 6.02
CA LEU A 313 -22.66 9.27 6.64
C LEU A 313 -22.20 7.82 6.71
N VAL A 314 -21.29 7.42 5.83
CA VAL A 314 -20.74 6.06 5.79
C VAL A 314 -19.64 5.88 6.84
N GLY A 315 -18.84 6.91 7.05
CA GLY A 315 -17.75 6.85 8.00
C GLY A 315 -16.91 8.11 8.05
N ARG A 316 -15.83 8.03 8.82
CA ARG A 316 -14.84 9.09 9.00
C ARG A 316 -13.47 8.48 9.16
N THR A 317 -12.46 9.02 8.47
CA THR A 317 -11.08 8.54 8.60
C THR A 317 -10.40 9.17 9.82
N LEU A 318 -9.28 8.59 10.25
CA LEU A 318 -8.29 9.32 11.06
C LEU A 318 -7.61 10.41 10.19
N PRO A 319 -6.91 11.38 10.79
CA PRO A 319 -6.29 12.47 10.04
C PRO A 319 -5.27 11.98 9.01
N GLN A 320 -5.36 12.49 7.79
CA GLN A 320 -4.50 12.13 6.67
C GLN A 320 -4.32 13.32 5.70
N PRO A 321 -3.18 13.42 5.00
CA PRO A 321 -2.91 14.52 4.07
C PRO A 321 -3.52 14.21 2.70
N ARG A 322 -4.85 14.28 2.59
CA ARG A 322 -5.57 13.95 1.34
C ARG A 322 -5.60 15.13 0.38
N PHE A 323 -6.20 16.25 0.82
CA PHE A 323 -6.47 17.44 0.00
C PHE A 323 -5.33 18.46 0.03
N SER A 324 -4.47 18.38 1.05
CA SER A 324 -3.25 19.18 1.18
C SER A 324 -2.21 18.40 1.98
N ALA A 325 -1.04 18.99 2.22
CA ALA A 325 -0.07 18.42 3.16
C ALA A 325 -0.51 18.47 4.63
N VAL A 326 -1.58 19.21 4.95
CA VAL A 326 -2.16 19.27 6.29
C VAL A 326 -2.97 18.01 6.56
N TYR A 327 -2.77 17.42 7.73
CA TYR A 327 -3.51 16.23 8.16
C TYR A 327 -4.91 16.63 8.61
N GLU A 328 -5.92 16.07 7.95
CA GLU A 328 -7.31 16.30 8.33
C GLU A 328 -8.11 14.98 8.29
N PRO A 329 -9.13 14.83 9.15
CA PRO A 329 -10.10 13.75 9.01
C PRO A 329 -10.88 13.93 7.71
N VAL A 330 -11.28 12.81 7.09
CA VAL A 330 -12.11 12.81 5.88
C VAL A 330 -13.43 12.11 6.19
N SER A 331 -14.54 12.83 6.03
CA SER A 331 -15.88 12.26 6.08
C SER A 331 -16.20 11.54 4.77
N VAL A 332 -16.76 10.34 4.86
CA VAL A 332 -17.21 9.54 3.71
C VAL A 332 -18.72 9.60 3.67
N VAL A 333 -19.27 10.14 2.58
CA VAL A 333 -20.69 10.50 2.47
C VAL A 333 -21.26 9.95 1.17
N LEU A 334 -22.42 9.28 1.19
CA LEU A 334 -23.17 8.97 -0.04
C LEU A 334 -24.13 10.11 -0.36
N ASN A 335 -24.30 10.41 -1.64
CA ASN A 335 -25.24 11.45 -2.14
C ASN A 335 -25.04 12.78 -1.43
N PHE A 336 -23.80 13.25 -1.42
CA PHE A 336 -23.50 14.52 -0.79
C PHE A 336 -24.21 15.67 -1.52
N THR A 337 -24.89 16.52 -0.76
CA THR A 337 -25.49 17.76 -1.24
C THR A 337 -25.42 18.83 -0.15
N THR A 338 -25.08 20.05 -0.56
CA THR A 338 -25.07 21.23 0.31
C THR A 338 -26.46 21.82 0.52
N THR A 339 -27.44 21.39 -0.27
CA THR A 339 -28.83 21.88 -0.25
C THR A 339 -29.81 20.72 -0.10
N PRO A 340 -29.74 19.96 1.01
CA PRO A 340 -30.64 18.83 1.23
C PRO A 340 -32.08 19.31 1.37
N GLN A 341 -33.00 18.62 0.69
CA GLN A 341 -34.42 18.93 0.75
C GLN A 341 -35.12 18.16 1.87
N THR A 342 -34.60 16.98 2.23
CA THR A 342 -35.15 16.14 3.29
C THR A 342 -34.75 16.60 4.69
N SER A 343 -35.60 16.31 5.68
CA SER A 343 -35.29 16.56 7.10
C SER A 343 -34.05 15.80 7.56
N ASP A 344 -33.90 14.55 7.15
CA ASP A 344 -32.74 13.73 7.52
C ASP A 344 -31.46 14.15 6.78
N GLY A 345 -31.55 14.54 5.50
CA GLY A 345 -30.45 15.14 4.76
C GLY A 345 -29.92 16.41 5.43
N LYS A 346 -30.83 17.27 5.92
CA LYS A 346 -30.48 18.48 6.71
C LYS A 346 -29.78 18.14 8.02
N LYS A 347 -30.29 17.16 8.78
CA LYS A 347 -29.65 16.68 10.02
C LYS A 347 -28.25 16.14 9.76
N ARG A 348 -28.06 15.32 8.72
CA ARG A 348 -26.76 14.74 8.37
C ARG A 348 -25.77 15.80 7.88
N LEU A 349 -26.23 16.80 7.13
CA LEU A 349 -25.40 17.96 6.78
C LEU A 349 -24.96 18.74 8.02
N ALA A 350 -25.85 18.94 9.00
CA ALA A 350 -25.49 19.60 10.26
C ALA A 350 -24.39 18.83 11.02
N VAL A 351 -24.40 17.49 10.97
CA VAL A 351 -23.31 16.67 11.53
C VAL A 351 -21.98 16.92 10.80
N LEU A 352 -21.99 17.05 9.46
CA LEU A 352 -20.78 17.38 8.70
C LEU A 352 -20.23 18.77 9.08
N LEU A 353 -21.10 19.77 9.19
CA LEU A 353 -20.71 21.12 9.62
C LEU A 353 -20.15 21.13 11.05
N ALA A 354 -20.74 20.35 11.96
CA ALA A 354 -20.23 20.19 13.32
C ALA A 354 -18.84 19.53 13.33
N ARG A 355 -18.60 18.52 12.49
CA ARG A 355 -17.27 17.92 12.31
C ARG A 355 -16.25 18.94 11.81
N GLN A 356 -16.65 19.82 10.89
CA GLN A 356 -15.76 20.86 10.38
C GLN A 356 -15.36 21.86 11.45
N LYS A 357 -16.34 22.36 12.22
CA LYS A 357 -16.08 23.25 13.36
C LYS A 357 -15.15 22.61 14.41
N ALA A 358 -15.35 21.31 14.69
CA ALA A 358 -14.47 20.57 15.59
C ALA A 358 -13.03 20.46 15.03
N ALA A 359 -12.88 20.15 13.75
CA ALA A 359 -11.58 20.04 13.09
C ALA A 359 -10.83 21.38 13.10
N GLN A 360 -11.51 22.50 12.84
CA GLN A 360 -10.96 23.85 12.95
C GLN A 360 -10.47 24.15 14.38
N LYS A 361 -11.26 23.82 15.40
CA LYS A 361 -10.87 23.98 16.81
C LYS A 361 -9.62 23.17 17.14
N TRP A 362 -9.54 21.92 16.71
CA TRP A 362 -8.36 21.07 16.94
C TRP A 362 -7.12 21.60 16.22
N ALA A 363 -7.26 22.02 14.96
CA ALA A 363 -6.16 22.60 14.19
C ALA A 363 -5.62 23.87 14.85
N ALA A 364 -6.50 24.78 15.30
CA ALA A 364 -6.10 26.00 16.00
C ALA A 364 -5.35 25.69 17.32
N ALA A 365 -5.85 24.73 18.10
CA ALA A 365 -5.19 24.31 19.34
C ALA A 365 -3.79 23.71 19.07
N ASN A 366 -3.66 22.88 18.03
CA ASN A 366 -2.38 22.28 17.66
C ASN A 366 -1.37 23.31 17.11
N ALA A 367 -1.84 24.31 16.36
CA ALA A 367 -1.01 25.41 15.90
C ALA A 367 -0.49 26.26 17.08
N ALA A 368 -1.37 26.61 18.03
CA ALA A 368 -1.00 27.36 19.24
C ALA A 368 0.01 26.60 20.11
N ALA A 369 -0.17 25.28 20.25
CA ALA A 369 0.78 24.43 20.98
C ALA A 369 2.16 24.38 20.30
N ALA A 370 2.21 24.30 18.96
CA ALA A 370 3.46 24.31 18.22
C ALA A 370 4.21 25.65 18.37
N TYR A 371 3.49 26.77 18.31
CA TYR A 371 4.04 28.11 18.52
C TYR A 371 4.63 28.29 19.93
N SER A 372 3.93 27.78 20.96
CA SER A 372 4.38 27.87 22.35
C SER A 372 5.68 27.08 22.61
N VAL A 373 5.82 25.90 21.99
CA VAL A 373 7.06 25.10 22.06
C VAL A 373 8.21 25.82 21.36
N HIS A 374 7.96 26.43 20.19
CA HIS A 374 8.97 27.19 19.47
C HIS A 374 9.49 28.37 20.30
N ASN A 375 8.59 29.15 20.91
CA ASN A 375 8.98 30.28 21.75
C ASN A 375 9.66 29.87 23.07
N SER A 376 9.28 28.73 23.65
CA SER A 376 9.94 28.21 24.87
C SER A 376 11.36 27.69 24.59
N THR A 377 11.66 27.30 23.34
CA THR A 377 12.99 26.85 22.92
C THR A 377 13.89 28.04 22.54
N ILE A 378 13.32 29.22 22.28
CA ILE A 378 14.03 30.49 22.11
C ILE A 378 14.10 31.17 23.49
N THR A 379 14.88 30.59 24.41
CA THR A 379 15.41 31.39 25.51
C THR A 379 16.58 32.19 24.93
N PRO A 380 16.61 33.53 25.02
CA PRO A 380 17.80 34.27 24.66
C PRO A 380 18.92 33.79 25.57
N ILE A 381 20.03 33.32 25.01
CA ILE A 381 21.29 33.27 25.75
C ILE A 381 21.61 34.74 26.08
N LEU A 382 21.13 35.18 27.24
CA LEU A 382 21.52 36.44 27.83
C LEU A 382 23.03 36.33 28.07
N ALA A 383 23.72 37.24 27.41
CA ALA A 383 25.17 37.36 27.42
C ALA A 383 25.71 37.40 28.84
N SER A 384 26.32 36.29 29.29
CA SER A 384 27.41 36.34 30.25
C SER A 384 28.71 36.43 29.47
N ARG A 385 29.18 37.66 29.25
CA ARG A 385 30.57 37.93 28.89
C ARG A 385 31.46 37.52 30.08
N SER A 386 32.25 36.47 29.89
CA SER A 386 33.60 36.36 30.46
C SER A 386 34.32 35.22 29.73
N GLY A 387 35.53 35.53 29.26
CA GLY A 387 36.47 34.73 28.45
C GLY A 387 36.42 33.22 28.59
N ASP A 388 36.64 32.48 27.51
CA ASP A 388 38.01 32.19 27.08
C ASP A 388 38.02 31.63 25.65
N GLU A 389 39.18 31.72 25.01
CA GLU A 389 39.43 31.32 23.63
C GLU A 389 39.35 29.80 23.39
N SER A 390 39.25 29.47 22.08
CA SER A 390 39.65 28.21 21.42
C SER A 390 38.54 27.22 21.00
N GLY A 391 38.59 26.82 19.72
CA GLY A 391 38.06 25.54 19.24
C GLY A 391 36.99 25.60 18.15
N VAL A 392 37.32 26.11 16.96
CA VAL A 392 36.55 25.83 15.73
C VAL A 392 36.76 24.37 15.35
N ILE A 393 35.70 23.55 15.41
CA ILE A 393 35.65 22.23 14.74
C ILE A 393 34.46 22.24 13.77
N VAL A 394 34.79 22.38 12.49
CA VAL A 394 33.89 22.12 11.37
C VAL A 394 33.64 20.61 11.31
N ARG A 395 32.40 20.16 11.53
CA ARG A 395 31.99 18.79 11.20
C ARG A 395 31.33 18.77 9.83
N GLU A 396 31.96 18.03 8.92
CA GLU A 396 31.56 17.76 7.56
C GLU A 396 30.16 17.13 7.45
N ARG A 397 29.48 17.43 6.34
CA ARG A 397 28.21 16.82 5.93
C ARG A 397 28.41 15.32 5.67
N PRO A 398 27.47 14.44 6.06
CA PRO A 398 27.49 13.05 5.60
C PRO A 398 27.12 13.00 4.10
N LYS A 399 27.97 12.32 3.32
CA LYS A 399 27.73 11.94 1.91
C LYS A 399 26.48 11.08 1.79
N GLU A 400 25.71 11.32 0.72
CA GLU A 400 24.59 10.48 0.29
C GLU A 400 25.06 9.04 -0.02
N PRO A 401 24.26 8.00 0.29
CA PRO A 401 24.59 6.63 -0.10
C PRO A 401 24.16 6.34 -1.55
N ASP A 402 25.11 5.80 -2.31
CA ASP A 402 24.97 5.27 -3.66
C ASP A 402 23.81 4.27 -3.78
N LYS A 403 23.00 4.45 -4.83
CA LYS A 403 21.96 3.50 -5.23
C LYS A 403 22.62 2.33 -5.98
N LEU A 404 22.54 1.15 -5.37
CA LEU A 404 22.99 -0.11 -5.98
C LEU A 404 22.18 -0.47 -7.23
N GLU A 405 22.94 -0.84 -8.25
CA GLU A 405 22.52 -1.44 -9.50
C GLU A 405 22.01 -2.88 -9.27
N LEU A 406 20.92 -3.24 -9.95
CA LEU A 406 20.45 -4.63 -10.03
C LEU A 406 20.91 -5.23 -11.35
N SER A 407 21.83 -6.18 -11.26
CA SER A 407 22.24 -7.10 -12.32
C SER A 407 21.41 -8.39 -12.25
N GLY A 408 20.92 -8.88 -13.39
CA GLY A 408 20.38 -10.25 -13.55
C GLY A 408 18.96 -10.32 -14.12
#